data_AF-A0A1I3HG68-F1
#
_entry.id   AF-A0A1I3HG68-F1
#
_cell.length_a   1.000
_cell.length_b   1.000
_cell.length_c   1.000
_cell.angle_alpha   90.00
_cell.angle_beta   90.00
_cell.angle_gamma   90.00
#
_symmetry.space_group_name_H-M   'P 1'
#
loop_
_entity.id
_entity.type
_entity.pdbx_description
1 polymer ?
#
loop_
_entity_poly.entity_id
_entity_poly.type
_entity_poly.pdbx_seq_one_letter_code
_entity_poly.pdbx_strand_id
1 'polypeptide(L)'
;MHMIGLEPFILGPKEGLALLNGTQVSTSLALAGLFGAESVFAAGIVAGALSLEAIKGSITPFDARIHAARGQTGQIGVATAILRHIFRFKPLAKLIKLAKSHFRFPKPRSAWRRLLMRVNS
;
A
#
# COMPACT_ATOMS: atom_id res chain seq x y z
N MET A 1 -6.95 38.53 -8.68
CA MET A 1 -7.93 39.64 -8.59
C MET A 1 -8.71 39.77 -9.88
N HIS A 2 -8.16 40.30 -10.98
CA HIS A 2 -8.90 40.47 -12.26
C HIS A 2 -9.45 39.16 -12.89
N MET A 3 -8.67 38.07 -12.93
CA MET A 3 -9.13 36.79 -13.50
C MET A 3 -10.21 36.06 -12.67
N ILE A 4 -10.41 36.48 -11.42
CA ILE A 4 -11.41 35.91 -10.50
C ILE A 4 -12.45 36.95 -10.08
N GLY A 5 -12.46 38.13 -10.71
CA GLY A 5 -13.44 39.20 -10.46
C GLY A 5 -13.43 39.79 -9.04
N LEU A 6 -12.32 39.68 -8.30
CA LEU A 6 -12.21 40.21 -6.93
C LEU A 6 -11.42 41.52 -6.91
N GLU A 7 -11.92 42.49 -6.13
CA GLU A 7 -11.21 43.74 -5.84
C GLU A 7 -10.08 43.51 -4.81
N PRO A 8 -8.94 44.22 -4.92
CA PRO A 8 -7.88 44.16 -3.91
C PRO A 8 -8.37 44.63 -2.53
N PHE A 9 -8.06 43.87 -1.48
CA PHE A 9 -8.38 44.26 -0.10
C PHE A 9 -7.25 45.11 0.51
N ILE A 10 -7.64 46.09 1.34
CA ILE A 10 -6.72 46.88 2.15
C ILE A 10 -6.70 46.26 3.55
N LEU A 11 -5.52 45.82 4.00
CA LEU A 11 -5.35 45.19 5.30
C LEU A 11 -5.43 46.23 6.43
N GLY A 12 -6.19 45.89 7.46
CA GLY A 12 -6.22 46.62 8.72
C GLY A 12 -4.97 46.37 9.58
N PRO A 13 -4.81 47.12 10.69
CA PRO A 13 -3.72 46.91 11.63
C PRO A 13 -3.66 45.45 12.11
N LYS A 14 -2.47 44.83 12.07
CA LYS A 14 -2.16 43.44 12.48
C LYS A 14 -2.73 42.32 11.58
N GLU A 15 -3.58 42.62 10.60
CA GLU A 15 -4.12 41.59 9.70
C GLU A 15 -3.04 40.95 8.83
N GLY A 16 -2.05 41.73 8.37
CA GLY A 16 -0.90 41.18 7.64
C GLY A 16 -0.05 40.21 8.47
N LEU A 17 0.09 40.48 9.77
CA LEU A 17 0.78 39.57 10.68
C LEU A 17 -0.02 38.29 10.92
N ALA A 18 -1.34 38.41 11.06
CA ALA A 18 -2.24 37.26 11.19
C ALA A 18 -2.26 36.37 9.93
N LEU A 19 -2.13 36.96 8.74
CA LEU A 19 -2.04 36.22 7.47
C LEU A 19 -0.75 35.41 7.33
N LEU A 20 0.36 35.91 7.87
CA LEU A 20 1.68 35.28 7.75
C LEU A 20 1.99 34.32 8.90
N ASN A 21 1.52 34.63 10.11
CA ASN A 21 1.79 33.83 11.30
C ASN A 21 0.80 32.67 11.42
N GLY A 22 1.03 31.65 10.61
CA GLY A 22 0.33 30.39 10.70
C GLY A 22 1.18 29.24 10.20
N THR A 23 0.85 28.02 10.61
CA THR A 23 1.46 26.81 10.06
C THR A 23 0.69 26.28 8.85
N GLN A 24 -0.21 27.08 8.24
CA GLN A 24 -1.14 26.58 7.21
C GLN A 24 -0.41 25.88 6.06
N VAL A 25 0.71 26.43 5.60
CA VAL A 25 1.53 25.83 4.53
C VAL A 25 2.11 24.49 4.96
N SER A 26 2.81 24.43 6.11
CA SER A 26 3.41 23.19 6.59
C SER A 26 2.37 22.14 6.98
N THR A 27 1.25 22.55 7.58
CA THR A 27 0.09 21.70 7.87
C THR A 27 -0.52 21.16 6.57
N SER A 28 -0.72 21.99 5.55
CA SER A 28 -1.25 21.56 4.25
C SER A 28 -0.34 20.52 3.58
N LEU A 29 0.98 20.74 3.61
CA LEU A 29 1.95 19.80 3.06
C LEU A 29 1.99 18.49 3.85
N ALA A 30 1.94 18.57 5.18
CA ALA A 30 1.89 17.40 6.05
C ALA A 30 0.63 16.55 5.81
N LEU A 31 -0.53 17.18 5.65
CA LEU A 31 -1.78 16.49 5.35
C LEU A 31 -1.75 15.83 3.97
N ALA A 32 -1.24 16.54 2.95
CA ALA A 32 -1.06 15.94 1.61
C ALA A 32 -0.13 14.71 1.67
N GLY A 33 0.96 14.80 2.43
CA GLY A 33 1.86 13.67 2.66
C GLY A 33 1.21 12.52 3.43
N LEU A 34 0.43 12.81 4.46
CA LEU A 34 -0.26 11.81 5.27
C LEU A 34 -1.24 10.97 4.44
N PHE A 35 -2.14 11.61 3.70
CA PHE A 35 -3.12 10.89 2.86
C PHE A 35 -2.45 10.11 1.72
N GLY A 36 -1.37 10.66 1.17
CA GLY A 36 -0.52 9.94 0.21
C GLY A 36 0.10 8.69 0.84
N ALA A 37 0.66 8.82 2.04
CA ALA A 37 1.27 7.71 2.77
C ALA A 37 0.26 6.62 3.14
N GLU A 38 -0.97 6.97 3.55
CA GLU A 38 -2.04 6.01 3.81
C GLU A 38 -2.38 5.18 2.56
N SER A 39 -2.46 5.83 1.40
CA SER A 39 -2.73 5.17 0.13
C SER A 39 -1.60 4.19 -0.25
N VAL A 40 -0.34 4.63 -0.13
CA VAL A 40 0.83 3.79 -0.41
C VAL A 40 0.94 2.64 0.58
N PHE A 41 0.64 2.88 1.86
CA PHE A 41 0.66 1.85 2.90
C PHE A 41 -0.39 0.77 2.62
N ALA A 42 -1.63 1.16 2.31
CA ALA A 42 -2.68 0.21 1.93
C ALA A 42 -2.29 -0.63 0.71
N ALA A 43 -1.73 0.00 -0.33
CA ALA A 43 -1.22 -0.70 -1.50
C ALA A 43 -0.07 -1.67 -1.14
N GLY A 44 0.83 -1.26 -0.25
CA GLY A 44 1.95 -2.07 0.25
C GLY A 44 1.48 -3.33 0.98
N ILE A 45 0.42 -3.25 1.79
CA ILE A 45 -0.18 -4.41 2.47
C ILE A 45 -0.70 -5.43 1.45
N VAL A 46 -1.42 -4.96 0.43
CA VAL A 46 -1.95 -5.85 -0.62
C VAL A 46 -0.81 -6.47 -1.44
N ALA A 47 0.16 -5.66 -1.86
CA ALA A 47 1.31 -6.14 -2.61
C ALA A 47 2.13 -7.16 -1.81
N GLY A 48 2.34 -6.91 -0.51
CA GLY A 48 3.01 -7.84 0.40
C GLY A 48 2.28 -9.17 0.56
N ALA A 49 0.95 -9.13 0.73
CA ALA A 49 0.12 -10.33 0.79
C ALA A 49 0.19 -11.16 -0.50
N LEU A 50 0.10 -10.49 -1.67
CA LEU A 50 0.23 -11.14 -2.98
C LEU A 50 1.63 -11.74 -3.18
N SER A 51 2.66 -11.06 -2.69
CA SER A 51 4.05 -11.53 -2.78
C SER A 51 4.26 -12.76 -1.92
N LEU A 52 3.74 -12.77 -0.68
CA LEU A 52 3.79 -13.93 0.21
C LEU A 52 3.09 -15.14 -0.41
N GLU A 53 1.92 -14.94 -1.03
CA GLU A 53 1.21 -16.01 -1.71
C GLU A 53 1.97 -16.53 -2.93
N ALA A 54 2.54 -15.64 -3.75
CA ALA A 54 3.29 -16.00 -4.96
C ALA A 54 4.49 -16.89 -4.65
N ILE A 55 5.18 -16.65 -3.53
CA ILE A 55 6.33 -17.46 -3.09
C ILE A 55 5.93 -18.66 -2.24
N LYS A 56 4.62 -18.89 -2.00
CA LYS A 56 4.09 -19.89 -1.06
C LYS A 56 4.72 -19.77 0.34
N GLY A 57 4.89 -18.55 0.80
CA GLY A 57 5.49 -18.26 2.10
C GLY A 57 4.63 -18.77 3.25
N SER A 58 5.28 -19.05 4.38
CA SER A 58 4.57 -19.45 5.61
C SER A 58 3.78 -18.28 6.19
N ILE A 59 2.55 -18.55 6.62
CA ILE A 59 1.70 -17.59 7.34
C ILE A 59 1.91 -17.63 8.86
N THR A 60 2.70 -18.58 9.38
CA THR A 60 2.99 -18.71 10.82
C THR A 60 3.48 -17.40 11.48
N PRO A 61 4.31 -16.57 10.83
CA PRO A 61 4.75 -15.30 11.42
C PRO A 61 3.62 -14.29 11.69
N PHE A 62 2.44 -14.50 11.09
CA PHE A 62 1.26 -13.65 11.24
C PHE A 62 0.26 -14.15 12.29
N ASP A 63 0.61 -15.21 13.04
CA ASP A 63 -0.24 -15.77 14.10
C ASP A 63 -0.56 -14.70 15.16
N ALA A 64 -1.84 -14.55 15.49
CA ALA A 64 -2.34 -13.54 16.41
C ALA A 64 -1.64 -13.59 17.78
N ARG A 65 -1.22 -14.77 18.26
CA ARG A 65 -0.53 -14.93 19.54
C ARG A 65 0.85 -14.29 19.55
N ILE A 66 1.57 -14.33 18.42
CA ILE A 66 2.89 -13.70 18.26
C ILE A 66 2.75 -12.17 18.38
N HIS A 67 1.72 -11.62 17.74
CA HIS A 67 1.47 -10.18 17.76
C HIS A 67 0.90 -9.69 19.09
N ALA A 68 -0.01 -10.47 19.70
CA ALA A 68 -0.54 -10.19 21.03
C ALA A 68 0.56 -10.15 22.09
N ALA A 69 1.53 -11.08 22.03
CA ALA A 69 2.68 -11.08 22.94
C ALA A 69 3.54 -9.81 22.84
N ARG A 70 3.58 -9.14 21.67
CA ARG A 70 4.27 -7.85 21.48
C ARG A 70 3.43 -6.63 21.86
N GLY A 71 2.09 -6.75 21.82
CA GLY A 71 1.15 -5.69 22.21
C GLY A 71 1.09 -4.47 21.30
N GLN A 72 1.78 -4.46 20.16
CA GLN A 72 1.80 -3.30 19.25
C GLN A 72 0.57 -3.28 18.34
N THR A 73 -0.33 -2.34 18.57
CA THR A 73 -1.62 -2.24 17.86
C THR A 73 -1.45 -2.12 16.34
N GLY A 74 -0.51 -1.30 15.87
CA GLY A 74 -0.20 -1.18 14.44
C GLY A 74 0.29 -2.49 13.84
N GLN A 75 1.15 -3.22 14.54
CA GLN A 75 1.67 -4.51 14.07
C GLN A 75 0.55 -5.57 13.99
N ILE A 76 -0.33 -5.61 15.01
CA ILE A 76 -1.50 -6.50 15.03
C ILE A 76 -2.44 -6.19 13.85
N GLY A 77 -2.70 -4.90 13.59
CA GLY A 77 -3.53 -4.45 12.47
C GLY A 77 -2.96 -4.88 11.11
N VAL A 78 -1.64 -4.69 10.90
CA VAL A 78 -0.95 -5.12 9.68
C VAL A 78 -1.05 -6.62 9.46
N ALA A 79 -0.76 -7.42 10.49
CA ALA A 79 -0.83 -8.89 10.37
C ALA A 79 -2.24 -9.37 10.03
N THR A 80 -3.25 -8.80 10.69
CA THR A 80 -4.65 -9.09 10.43
C THR A 80 -5.05 -8.73 9.00
N ALA A 81 -4.61 -7.58 8.50
CA ALA A 81 -4.90 -7.14 7.14
C ALA A 81 -4.26 -8.06 6.08
N ILE A 82 -2.99 -8.46 6.28
CA ILE A 82 -2.30 -9.40 5.38
C ILE A 82 -3.05 -10.73 5.32
N LEU A 83 -3.37 -11.34 6.46
CA LEU A 83 -4.12 -12.59 6.51
C LEU A 83 -5.49 -12.47 5.82
N ARG A 84 -6.21 -11.37 6.07
CA ARG A 84 -7.48 -11.09 5.38
C ARG A 84 -7.33 -11.08 3.87
N HIS A 85 -6.27 -10.49 3.32
CA HIS A 85 -6.04 -10.48 1.88
C HIS A 85 -5.73 -11.87 1.34
N ILE A 86 -4.86 -12.63 2.01
CA ILE A 86 -4.50 -14.00 1.61
C ILE A 86 -5.73 -14.90 1.55
N PHE A 87 -6.63 -14.83 2.54
CA PHE A 87 -7.81 -15.69 2.58
C PHE A 87 -9.00 -15.21 1.75
N ARG A 88 -9.10 -13.90 1.46
CA ARG A 88 -10.24 -13.32 0.74
C ARG A 88 -10.09 -13.38 -0.78
N PHE A 89 -8.87 -13.29 -1.32
CA PHE A 89 -8.69 -13.41 -2.76
C PHE A 89 -8.87 -14.86 -3.20
N LYS A 90 -9.43 -15.08 -4.41
CA LYS A 90 -9.30 -16.40 -5.06
C LYS A 90 -7.80 -16.70 -5.09
N PRO A 91 -7.35 -17.87 -4.61
CA PRO A 91 -5.93 -18.12 -4.49
C PRO A 91 -5.25 -17.77 -5.80
N LEU A 92 -4.19 -16.98 -5.76
CA LEU A 92 -3.37 -16.57 -6.89
C LEU A 92 -3.05 -17.79 -7.77
N ALA A 93 -2.87 -18.97 -7.18
CA ALA A 93 -2.75 -20.23 -7.91
C ALA A 93 -3.91 -20.50 -8.88
N LYS A 94 -5.15 -20.22 -8.50
CA LYS A 94 -6.37 -20.36 -9.33
C LYS A 94 -6.43 -19.28 -10.41
N LEU A 95 -5.99 -18.05 -10.11
CA LEU A 95 -5.85 -16.96 -11.07
C LEU A 95 -4.76 -17.26 -12.13
N ILE A 96 -3.61 -17.77 -11.70
CA ILE A 96 -2.54 -18.26 -12.60
C ILE A 96 -3.05 -19.41 -13.46
N LYS A 97 -3.83 -20.34 -12.89
CA LYS A 97 -4.42 -21.46 -13.64
C LYS A 97 -5.44 -20.97 -14.68
N LEU A 98 -6.25 -19.98 -14.33
CA LEU A 98 -7.22 -19.34 -15.23
C LEU A 98 -6.53 -18.53 -16.34
N ALA A 99 -5.49 -17.76 -16.00
CA ALA A 99 -4.68 -17.02 -16.96
C ALA A 99 -4.00 -17.99 -17.94
N LYS A 100 -3.45 -19.11 -17.44
CA LYS A 100 -2.88 -20.17 -18.30
C LYS A 100 -3.93 -20.89 -19.16
N SER A 101 -5.19 -20.93 -18.75
CA SER A 101 -6.25 -21.55 -19.55
C SER A 101 -6.82 -20.63 -20.62
N HIS A 102 -6.75 -19.30 -20.44
CA HIS A 102 -7.22 -18.31 -21.41
C HIS A 102 -6.11 -17.74 -22.31
N PHE A 103 -4.87 -17.67 -21.80
CA PHE A 103 -3.70 -17.26 -22.55
C PHE A 103 -2.78 -18.45 -22.79
N ARG A 104 -2.51 -18.74 -24.07
CA ARG A 104 -1.54 -19.76 -24.48
C ARG A 104 -0.13 -19.18 -24.29
N PHE A 105 0.39 -19.25 -23.06
CA PHE A 105 1.76 -18.84 -22.80
C PHE A 105 2.72 -19.73 -23.61
N PRO A 106 3.65 -19.17 -24.40
CA PRO A 106 4.64 -19.96 -25.11
C PRO A 106 5.45 -20.77 -24.09
N LYS A 107 5.72 -22.05 -24.40
CA LYS A 107 6.49 -22.92 -23.49
C LYS A 107 7.83 -22.24 -23.17
N PRO A 108 8.25 -22.19 -21.89
CA PRO A 108 9.51 -21.57 -21.52
C PRO A 108 10.64 -22.24 -22.28
N ARG A 109 11.48 -21.46 -22.99
CA ARG A 109 12.73 -21.96 -23.57
C ARG A 109 13.56 -22.62 -22.46
N SER A 110 14.36 -23.64 -22.81
CA SER A 110 15.07 -24.55 -21.88
C SER A 110 15.78 -23.88 -20.69
N ALA A 111 16.25 -22.64 -20.85
CA ALA A 111 16.84 -21.84 -19.78
C ALA A 111 15.87 -21.52 -18.62
N TRP A 112 14.63 -21.13 -18.90
CA TRP A 112 13.63 -20.77 -17.89
C TRP A 112 13.15 -21.99 -17.08
N ARG A 113 13.15 -23.17 -17.72
CA ARG A 113 12.78 -24.43 -17.09
C ARG A 113 13.81 -24.86 -16.04
N ARG A 114 15.10 -24.58 -16.27
CA ARG A 114 16.18 -24.80 -15.29
C ARG A 114 16.09 -23.84 -14.10
N LEU A 115 15.72 -22.58 -14.34
CA LEU A 115 15.56 -21.59 -13.28
C LEU A 115 14.39 -21.94 -12.33
N LEU A 116 13.24 -22.36 -12.88
CA LEU A 116 12.06 -22.74 -12.10
C LEU A 116 12.25 -24.02 -11.27
N MET A 117 13.09 -24.96 -11.73
CA MET A 117 13.39 -26.17 -10.97
C MET A 117 14.32 -25.89 -9.78
N ARG A 118 15.19 -24.87 -9.87
CA ARG A 118 16.07 -24.43 -8.77
C ARG A 118 15.35 -23.68 -7.64
N VAL A 119 14.16 -23.14 -7.91
CA VAL A 119 13.37 -22.35 -6.94
C VAL A 119 12.35 -23.24 -6.20
N ASN A 120 12.09 -24.45 -6.69
CA ASN A 120 11.17 -25.42 -6.07
C ASN A 120 11.90 -26.58 -5.35
N SER A 121 13.22 -26.50 -5.21
CA SER A 121 14.09 -27.43 -4.48
C SER A 121 14.70 -26.71 -3.29
#